data_AF-A0A6P4JD58-F1
#
_entry.id   AF-A0A6P4JD58-F1
#
_cell.length_a   1.000
_cell.length_b   1.000
_cell.length_c   1.000
_cell.angle_alpha   90.00
_cell.angle_beta   90.00
_cell.angle_gamma   90.00
#
_symmetry.space_group_name_H-M   'P 1'
#
loop_
_entity.id
_entity.type
_entity.pdbx_description
1 polymer ?
#
loop_
_entity_poly.entity_id
_entity_poly.type
_entity_poly.pdbx_seq_one_letter_code
_entity_poly.pdbx_strand_id
1 'polypeptide(L)'
;MGLPVFRDCCCCELKWGVLTVGIVDIILTLCLGGGNGSGYTGGARIVWFLALVIHVAHIVACVCVIVSVFKPDKRLVIPYLITGICRAIIDTVFLILICLYVRIGDALFLIVIIVAIIVLGIYFWLVIYSWFRKLGGSTPAD
;
A
#
# COMPACT_ATOMS: atom_id res chain seq x y z
N MET A 1 19.11 -14.10 -2.58
CA MET A 1 19.07 -12.90 -3.45
C MET A 1 18.41 -11.79 -2.63
N GLY A 2 19.10 -10.67 -2.40
CA GLY A 2 18.54 -9.57 -1.62
C GLY A 2 17.46 -8.81 -2.40
N LEU A 3 16.40 -8.37 -1.73
CA LEU A 3 15.43 -7.43 -2.34
C LEU A 3 16.15 -6.13 -2.71
N PRO A 4 15.79 -5.46 -3.82
CA PRO A 4 16.42 -4.21 -4.22
C PRO A 4 16.21 -3.14 -3.14
N VAL A 5 17.29 -2.43 -2.79
CA VAL A 5 17.28 -1.33 -1.81
C VAL A 5 17.57 -0.04 -2.57
N PHE A 6 16.66 0.94 -2.47
CA PHE A 6 16.85 2.25 -3.07
C PHE A 6 17.72 3.13 -2.17
N ARG A 7 18.78 3.73 -2.73
CA ARG A 7 19.59 4.76 -2.03
C ARG A 7 18.94 6.14 -2.12
N ASP A 8 18.38 6.47 -3.29
CA ASP A 8 17.69 7.72 -3.59
C ASP A 8 16.34 7.43 -4.26
N CYS A 9 15.36 8.33 -4.10
CA CYS A 9 14.03 8.17 -4.67
C CYS A 9 13.58 9.50 -5.29
N CYS A 10 13.29 9.51 -6.60
CA CYS A 10 12.89 10.71 -7.36
C CYS A 10 13.87 11.91 -7.24
N CYS A 11 15.18 11.69 -7.42
CA CYS A 11 16.23 12.72 -7.34
C CYS A 11 16.39 13.41 -5.97
N CYS A 12 15.64 12.95 -4.95
CA CYS A 12 15.69 13.45 -3.58
C CYS A 12 16.21 12.36 -2.65
N GLU A 13 16.77 12.76 -1.51
CA GLU A 13 17.14 11.83 -0.44
C GLU A 13 15.94 10.91 -0.11
N LEU A 14 16.24 9.64 0.18
CA LEU A 14 15.23 8.62 0.50
C LEU A 14 14.19 9.09 1.53
N LYS A 15 14.61 9.94 2.47
CA LYS A 15 13.76 10.58 3.50
C LYS A 15 12.55 11.32 2.89
N TRP A 16 12.77 12.13 1.86
CA TRP A 16 11.70 12.88 1.19
C TRP A 16 10.83 11.99 0.34
N GLY A 17 11.43 10.98 -0.33
CA GLY A 17 10.68 9.96 -1.05
C GLY A 17 9.70 9.21 -0.15
N VAL A 18 10.13 8.83 1.06
CA VAL A 18 9.29 8.17 2.07
C VAL A 18 8.12 9.05 2.50
N LEU A 19 8.37 10.35 2.72
CA LEU A 19 7.31 11.31 3.07
C LEU A 19 6.27 11.42 1.94
N THR A 20 6.72 11.57 0.70
CA THR A 20 5.84 11.64 -0.47
C THR A 20 5.03 10.35 -0.62
N VAL A 21 5.68 9.19 -0.51
CA VAL A 21 5.01 7.88 -0.58
C VAL A 21 3.94 7.77 0.51
N GLY A 22 4.27 8.10 1.77
CA GLY A 22 3.31 8.02 2.87
C GLY A 22 2.06 8.90 2.65
N ILE A 23 2.23 10.11 2.12
CA ILE A 23 1.11 11.03 1.83
C ILE A 23 0.28 10.52 0.66
N VAL A 24 0.92 10.15 -0.45
CA VAL A 24 0.23 9.67 -1.65
C VAL A 24 -0.53 8.38 -1.37
N ASP A 25 0.05 7.46 -0.59
CA ASP A 25 -0.58 6.18 -0.28
C ASP A 25 -1.81 6.35 0.62
N ILE A 26 -1.83 7.33 1.52
CA ILE A 26 -3.05 7.68 2.27
C ILE A 26 -4.17 8.10 1.32
N ILE A 27 -3.87 8.98 0.35
CA ILE A 27 -4.88 9.48 -0.61
C ILE A 27 -5.42 8.32 -1.46
N LEU A 28 -4.53 7.47 -1.99
CA LEU A 28 -4.93 6.31 -2.79
C LEU A 28 -5.76 5.31 -1.98
N THR A 29 -5.37 5.05 -0.74
CA THR A 29 -6.08 4.10 0.14
C THR A 29 -7.48 4.62 0.50
N LEU A 30 -7.65 5.94 0.69
CA LEU A 30 -8.96 6.57 0.91
C LEU A 30 -9.86 6.47 -0.33
N CYS A 31 -9.31 6.68 -1.53
CA CYS A 31 -10.06 6.52 -2.78
C CYS A 31 -10.59 5.10 -2.97
N LEU A 32 -9.83 4.08 -2.54
CA LEU A 32 -10.25 2.68 -2.62
C LEU A 32 -11.27 2.28 -1.56
N GLY A 33 -11.09 2.75 -0.32
CA GLY A 33 -11.97 2.41 0.81
C GLY A 33 -13.39 3.00 0.72
N GLY A 34 -13.62 4.00 -0.14
CA GLY A 34 -14.87 4.75 -0.24
C GLY A 34 -16.01 4.10 -1.06
N GLY A 35 -15.80 2.92 -1.65
CA GLY A 35 -16.83 2.25 -2.45
C GLY A 35 -18.05 1.82 -1.62
N ASN A 36 -19.25 1.81 -2.20
CA ASN A 36 -20.44 1.32 -1.49
C ASN A 36 -20.50 -0.22 -1.52
N GLY A 37 -20.39 -0.85 -0.35
CA GLY A 37 -20.44 -2.30 -0.19
C GLY A 37 -21.84 -2.93 -0.36
N SER A 38 -22.91 -2.14 -0.50
CA SER A 38 -24.30 -2.65 -0.53
C SER A 38 -24.62 -3.51 -1.77
N GLY A 39 -23.81 -3.42 -2.83
CA GLY A 39 -23.95 -4.23 -4.05
C GLY A 39 -23.39 -5.64 -3.93
N TYR A 40 -22.59 -5.95 -2.90
CA TYR A 40 -21.97 -7.26 -2.73
C TYR A 40 -22.84 -8.19 -1.89
N THR A 41 -22.94 -9.46 -2.30
CA THR A 41 -23.66 -10.52 -1.59
C THR A 41 -22.73 -11.68 -1.22
N GLY A 42 -23.11 -12.46 -0.21
CA GLY A 42 -22.36 -13.65 0.22
C GLY A 42 -20.88 -13.38 0.53
N GLY A 43 -19.99 -14.22 0.00
CA GLY A 43 -18.54 -14.13 0.22
C GLY A 43 -17.91 -12.82 -0.24
N ALA A 44 -18.42 -12.20 -1.32
CA ALA A 44 -17.91 -10.92 -1.82
C ALA A 44 -18.10 -9.77 -0.81
N ARG A 45 -19.20 -9.81 -0.04
CA ARG A 45 -19.46 -8.83 1.02
C ARG A 45 -18.47 -8.96 2.17
N ILE A 46 -18.11 -10.18 2.54
CA ILE A 46 -17.12 -10.45 3.57
C ILE A 46 -15.73 -9.94 3.12
N VAL A 47 -15.33 -10.26 1.89
CA VAL A 47 -14.06 -9.79 1.31
C VAL A 47 -14.01 -8.27 1.27
N TRP A 48 -15.11 -7.60 0.91
CA TRP A 48 -15.19 -6.14 0.92
C TRP A 48 -14.99 -5.54 2.32
N PHE A 49 -15.65 -6.08 3.35
CA PHE A 49 -15.45 -5.62 4.73
C PHE A 49 -14.02 -5.86 5.23
N LEU A 50 -13.42 -7.01 4.91
CA LEU A 50 -12.02 -7.30 5.24
C LEU A 50 -11.07 -6.32 4.56
N ALA A 51 -11.31 -6.02 3.27
CA ALA A 51 -10.55 -5.02 2.54
C ALA A 51 -10.65 -3.67 3.23
N LEU A 52 -11.85 -3.22 3.61
CA LEU A 52 -12.06 -1.94 4.30
C LEU A 52 -11.27 -1.86 5.61
N VAL A 53 -11.33 -2.91 6.44
CA VAL A 53 -10.56 -2.96 7.71
C VAL A 53 -9.06 -2.87 7.46
N ILE A 54 -8.54 -3.61 6.46
CA ILE A 54 -7.13 -3.57 6.08
C ILE A 54 -6.72 -2.18 5.59
N HIS A 55 -7.55 -1.52 4.78
CA HIS A 55 -7.29 -0.17 4.27
C HIS A 55 -7.24 0.85 5.41
N VAL A 56 -8.18 0.80 6.36
CA VAL A 56 -8.17 1.67 7.55
C VAL A 56 -6.91 1.44 8.39
N ALA A 57 -6.54 0.18 8.64
CA ALA A 57 -5.31 -0.15 9.35
C ALA A 57 -4.06 0.35 8.60
N HIS A 58 -4.07 0.27 7.27
CA HIS A 58 -2.96 0.74 6.43
C HIS A 58 -2.82 2.26 6.47
N ILE A 59 -3.92 3.03 6.52
CA ILE A 59 -3.85 4.50 6.70
C ILE A 59 -3.12 4.85 8.00
N VAL A 60 -3.42 4.16 9.11
CA VAL A 60 -2.71 4.36 10.38
C VAL A 60 -1.22 4.03 10.22
N ALA A 61 -0.90 2.94 9.52
CA ALA A 61 0.47 2.56 9.24
C ALA A 61 1.23 3.60 8.38
N CYS A 62 0.58 4.21 7.40
CA CYS A 62 1.15 5.31 6.62
C CYS A 62 1.46 6.52 7.49
N VAL A 63 0.59 6.86 8.45
CA VAL A 63 0.88 7.93 9.43
C VAL A 63 2.11 7.57 10.27
N CYS A 64 2.24 6.33 10.74
CA CYS A 64 3.44 5.90 11.46
C CYS A 64 4.72 6.04 10.60
N VAL A 65 4.65 5.72 9.30
CA VAL A 65 5.76 5.93 8.36
C VAL A 65 6.11 7.41 8.23
N ILE A 66 5.12 8.29 8.10
CA ILE A 66 5.36 9.74 8.06
C ILE A 66 6.04 10.22 9.35
N VAL A 67 5.59 9.74 10.53
CA VAL A 67 6.23 10.07 11.81
C VAL A 67 7.69 9.57 11.85
N SER A 68 7.98 8.41 11.25
CA SER A 68 9.34 7.85 11.20
C SER A 68 10.35 8.73 10.46
N VAL A 69 9.88 9.63 9.58
CA VAL A 69 10.71 10.62 8.88
C VAL A 69 11.23 11.69 9.84
N PHE A 70 10.41 12.10 10.80
CA PHE A 70 10.76 13.14 11.78
C PHE A 70 11.39 12.56 13.05
N LYS A 71 10.98 11.34 13.43
CA LYS A 71 11.53 10.58 14.54
C LYS A 71 12.03 9.23 14.02
N PRO A 72 13.31 9.12 13.62
CA PRO A 72 13.89 7.92 13.04
C PRO A 72 13.77 6.70 13.97
N ASP A 73 12.72 5.89 13.78
CA ASP A 73 12.51 4.65 14.52
C ASP A 73 11.93 3.58 13.58
N LYS A 74 12.70 2.52 13.36
CA LYS A 74 12.32 1.41 12.47
C LYS A 74 11.04 0.71 12.92
N ARG A 75 10.70 0.75 14.22
CA ARG A 75 9.48 0.12 14.77
C ARG A 75 8.21 0.76 14.22
N LEU A 76 8.26 2.06 13.89
CA LEU A 76 7.14 2.79 13.29
C LEU A 76 6.85 2.38 11.84
N VAL A 77 7.83 1.77 11.16
CA VAL A 77 7.73 1.37 9.75
C VAL A 77 7.17 -0.05 9.60
N ILE A 78 7.37 -0.92 10.61
CA ILE A 78 6.94 -2.32 10.58
C ILE A 78 5.44 -2.48 10.28
N PRO A 79 4.50 -1.72 10.88
CA PRO A 79 3.08 -1.85 10.59
C PRO A 79 2.76 -1.67 9.10
N TYR A 80 3.46 -0.75 8.42
CA TYR A 80 3.24 -0.48 6.99
C TYR A 80 3.69 -1.67 6.14
N LEU A 81 4.85 -2.26 6.47
CA LEU A 81 5.36 -3.41 5.72
C LEU A 81 4.44 -4.62 5.82
N ILE A 82 3.83 -4.85 6.99
CA ILE A 82 2.87 -5.94 7.21
C ILE A 82 1.56 -5.63 6.46
N THR A 83 0.96 -4.47 6.74
CA THR A 83 -0.34 -4.09 6.15
C THR A 83 -0.28 -3.93 4.64
N GLY A 84 0.85 -3.49 4.07
CA GLY A 84 1.05 -3.40 2.62
C GLY A 84 1.03 -4.77 1.92
N ILE A 85 1.58 -5.82 2.55
CA ILE A 85 1.48 -7.20 2.02
C ILE A 85 0.03 -7.69 2.11
N CYS A 86 -0.62 -7.49 3.26
CA CYS A 86 -2.04 -7.86 3.43
C CYS A 86 -2.93 -7.15 2.40
N ARG A 87 -2.66 -5.87 2.13
CA ARG A 87 -3.36 -5.07 1.13
C ARG A 87 -3.18 -5.63 -0.28
N ALA A 88 -1.94 -5.92 -0.69
CA ALA A 88 -1.68 -6.53 -1.99
C ALA A 88 -2.44 -7.86 -2.19
N ILE A 89 -2.53 -8.70 -1.15
CA ILE A 89 -3.27 -9.96 -1.21
C ILE A 89 -4.77 -9.72 -1.35
N ILE A 90 -5.37 -8.89 -0.49
CA ILE A 90 -6.83 -8.68 -0.51
C ILE A 90 -7.29 -7.96 -1.78
N ASP A 91 -6.51 -7.00 -2.28
CA ASP A 91 -6.80 -6.27 -3.53
C ASP A 91 -6.73 -7.21 -4.73
N THR A 92 -5.77 -8.15 -4.74
CA THR A 92 -5.67 -9.19 -5.78
C THR A 92 -6.86 -10.14 -5.74
N VAL A 93 -7.29 -10.59 -4.55
CA VAL A 93 -8.49 -11.42 -4.39
C VAL A 93 -9.72 -10.67 -4.89
N PHE A 94 -9.85 -9.39 -4.53
CA PHE A 94 -10.96 -8.55 -4.96
C PHE A 94 -10.99 -8.35 -6.48
N LEU A 95 -9.82 -8.14 -7.11
CA LEU A 95 -9.67 -8.09 -8.57
C LEU A 95 -10.14 -9.38 -9.24
N ILE A 96 -9.75 -10.55 -8.71
CA ILE A 96 -10.18 -11.85 -9.25
C ILE A 96 -11.71 -11.98 -9.17
N LEU A 97 -12.32 -11.59 -8.05
CA LEU A 97 -13.78 -11.64 -7.91
C LEU A 97 -14.48 -10.74 -8.93
N ILE A 98 -13.98 -9.52 -9.17
CA ILE A 98 -14.55 -8.62 -10.18
C ILE A 98 -14.47 -9.26 -11.56
N CYS A 99 -13.31 -9.84 -11.92
CA CYS A 99 -13.12 -10.48 -13.22
C CYS A 99 -14.01 -11.72 -13.45
N LEU A 100 -14.41 -12.42 -12.38
CA LEU A 100 -15.27 -13.60 -12.45
C LEU A 100 -16.76 -13.27 -12.49
N TYR A 101 -17.18 -12.24 -11.74
CA TYR A 101 -18.60 -11.98 -11.49
C TYR A 101 -19.15 -10.74 -12.20
N VAL A 102 -18.29 -9.88 -12.74
CA VAL A 102 -18.71 -8.66 -13.44
C VAL A 102 -18.30 -8.74 -14.91
N ARG A 103 -19.20 -8.33 -15.80
CA ARG A 103 -18.90 -8.26 -17.22
C ARG A 103 -17.76 -7.26 -17.45
N ILE A 104 -16.71 -7.70 -18.14
CA ILE A 104 -15.46 -6.93 -18.31
C ILE A 104 -15.73 -5.52 -18.83
N GLY A 105 -16.65 -5.34 -19.78
CA GLY A 105 -16.99 -4.02 -20.33
C GLY A 105 -17.48 -3.02 -19.28
N ASP A 106 -18.23 -3.48 -18.28
CA ASP A 106 -18.81 -2.64 -17.24
C ASP A 106 -17.82 -2.38 -16.09
N ALA A 107 -16.80 -3.25 -15.94
CA ALA A 107 -15.79 -3.17 -14.88
C ALA A 107 -14.40 -2.72 -15.35
N LEU A 108 -14.18 -2.49 -16.66
CA LEU A 108 -12.86 -2.27 -17.24
C LEU A 108 -12.10 -1.13 -16.56
N PHE A 109 -12.77 0.00 -16.33
CA PHE A 109 -12.18 1.14 -15.65
C PHE A 109 -11.73 0.81 -14.22
N LEU A 110 -12.56 0.09 -13.46
CA LEU A 110 -12.25 -0.34 -12.09
C LEU A 110 -11.09 -1.34 -12.06
N ILE A 111 -11.08 -2.31 -12.99
CA ILE A 111 -10.00 -3.30 -13.15
C ILE A 111 -8.66 -2.59 -13.40
N VAL A 112 -8.62 -1.64 -14.33
CA VAL A 112 -7.40 -0.87 -14.65
C VAL A 112 -6.90 -0.10 -13.44
N ILE A 113 -7.80 0.54 -12.69
CA ILE A 113 -7.44 1.27 -11.46
C ILE A 113 -6.84 0.33 -10.41
N ILE A 114 -7.48 -0.80 -10.14
CA ILE A 114 -7.00 -1.75 -9.11
C ILE A 114 -5.61 -2.28 -9.50
N VAL A 115 -5.40 -2.65 -10.77
CA VAL A 115 -4.10 -3.11 -11.26
C VAL A 115 -3.02 -2.03 -11.09
N ALA A 116 -3.32 -0.78 -11.48
CA ALA A 116 -2.39 0.33 -11.31
C ALA A 116 -2.01 0.54 -9.84
N ILE A 117 -2.96 0.39 -8.92
CA ILE A 117 -2.73 0.55 -7.48
C ILE A 117 -1.94 -0.63 -6.89
N ILE A 118 -2.13 -1.86 -7.37
CA ILE A 118 -1.29 -2.99 -6.97
C ILE A 118 0.17 -2.73 -7.37
N VAL A 119 0.41 -2.28 -8.61
CA VAL A 119 1.75 -1.97 -9.10
C VAL A 119 2.40 -0.83 -8.31
N LEU A 120 1.65 0.27 -8.09
CA LEU A 120 2.11 1.38 -7.27
C LEU A 120 2.36 0.95 -5.81
N GLY A 121 1.51 0.10 -5.26
CA GLY A 121 1.65 -0.44 -3.92
C GLY A 121 2.92 -1.26 -3.73
N ILE A 122 3.29 -2.08 -4.72
CA ILE A 122 4.57 -2.80 -4.72
C ILE A 122 5.74 -1.82 -4.73
N TYR A 123 5.68 -0.79 -5.58
CA TYR A 123 6.71 0.25 -5.64
C TYR A 123 6.86 0.98 -4.29
N PHE A 124 5.75 1.45 -3.71
CA PHE A 124 5.72 2.12 -2.41
C PHE A 124 6.27 1.22 -1.30
N TRP A 125 5.86 -0.05 -1.29
CA TRP A 125 6.38 -1.03 -0.35
C TRP A 125 7.90 -1.16 -0.41
N LEU A 126 8.48 -1.22 -1.61
CA LEU A 126 9.94 -1.29 -1.78
C LEU A 126 10.65 -0.01 -1.30
N VAL A 127 10.08 1.17 -1.53
CA VAL A 127 10.62 2.45 -1.01
C VAL A 127 10.62 2.45 0.52
N ILE A 128 9.50 2.06 1.14
CA ILE A 128 9.40 2.02 2.61
C ILE A 128 10.27 0.91 3.21
N TYR A 129 10.41 -0.23 2.53
CA TYR A 129 11.34 -1.29 2.92
C TYR A 129 12.79 -0.80 2.90
N SER A 130 13.16 -0.01 1.89
CA SER A 130 14.49 0.60 1.80
C SER A 130 14.74 1.54 2.98
N TRP A 131 13.73 2.32 3.38
CA TRP A 131 13.80 3.17 4.58
C TRP A 131 13.95 2.38 5.87
N PHE A 132 13.19 1.29 6.04
CA PHE A 132 13.32 0.38 7.17
C PHE A 132 14.76 -0.18 7.29
N ARG A 133 15.36 -0.56 6.16
CA ARG A 133 16.76 -1.03 6.10
C ARG A 133 17.75 0.08 6.48
N LYS A 134 17.52 1.32 6.02
CA LYS A 134 18.35 2.48 6.37
C LYS A 134 18.30 2.77 7.87
N LEU A 135 17.10 2.80 8.47
CA LEU A 135 16.92 2.95 9.92
C LEU A 135 17.51 1.79 10.74
N GLY A 136 17.64 0.60 10.15
CA GLY A 136 18.27 -0.57 10.77
C GLY A 136 19.80 -0.55 10.77
N GLY A 137 20.45 0.48 10.22
CA GLY A 137 21.91 0.56 10.11
C GLY A 137 22.52 -0.37 9.06
N SER A 138 21.69 -0.90 8.16
CA SER A 138 22.11 -1.90 7.16
C SER A 138 22.51 -1.33 5.79
N THR A 139 22.55 -0.01 5.69
CA THR A 139 23.13 0.78 4.59
C THR A 139 24.02 1.85 5.20
N PRO A 140 25.20 2.15 4.61
CA PRO A 140 26.08 3.20 5.13
C PRO A 140 25.30 4.51 5.23
N ALA A 141 25.42 5.18 6.37
CA ALA A 141 25.00 6.57 6.49
C ALA A 141 25.77 7.38 5.46
N ASP A 142 25.02 8.17 4.70
CA ASP A 142 25.49 9.23 3.80
C ASP A 142 26.57 10.09 4.49
#